data_AF-A0AA38SV59-F1
#
_entry.id   AF-A0AA38SV59-F1
#
_cell.length_a   1.000
_cell.length_b   1.000
_cell.length_c   1.000
_cell.angle_alpha   90.00
_cell.angle_beta   90.00
_cell.angle_gamma   90.00
#
_symmetry.space_group_name_H-M   'P 1'
#
loop_
_entity.id
_entity.type
_entity.pdbx_description
1 polymer ?
#
loop_
_entity_poly.entity_id
_entity_poly.type
_entity_poly.pdbx_seq_one_letter_code
_entity_poly.pdbx_strand_id
1 'polypeptide(L)'
;MASSSSRSSSKVSAHVIVVSLAIVYVYLSTVFVFVNQWLGLGSSPGIMNTVAFSGVAVMCVWNYVVAMFTDPGRVPPSFIPDIEDSDHPIHEIKRKGGDLRYCKKCSLHKPPRSHHCRICKRCVLRMDHHCVWMNNCVGHANYKVFFVFVVYALIACLYSLIISGLLLIPLSMALSVFLGWHIYLTVQNKTTIEYYEGVRAMLLAEQGGNVYSHPYDLGVYENLITVLGPNILCWVCPVSSYIGSGLRFRTAYDRARGLTLTR
;
A
#
# COMPACT_ATOMS: atom_id res chain seq x y z
N MET A 1 -26.33 -43.94 -2.69
CA MET A 1 -25.43 -43.46 -3.76
C MET A 1 -25.56 -41.96 -3.89
N ALA A 2 -24.53 -41.20 -3.48
CA ALA A 2 -24.32 -39.80 -3.87
C ALA A 2 -22.83 -39.49 -3.72
N SER A 3 -22.00 -40.15 -4.53
CA SER A 3 -20.62 -39.71 -4.74
C SER A 3 -20.67 -38.40 -5.50
N SER A 4 -20.66 -37.27 -4.79
CA SER A 4 -20.42 -35.98 -5.43
C SER A 4 -18.98 -35.97 -5.91
N SER A 5 -18.80 -36.29 -7.19
CA SER A 5 -17.56 -36.15 -7.90
C SER A 5 -17.10 -34.70 -7.78
N SER A 6 -16.07 -34.46 -6.97
CA SER A 6 -15.39 -33.18 -6.97
C SER A 6 -14.68 -33.05 -8.30
N ARG A 7 -15.30 -32.39 -9.29
CA ARG A 7 -14.56 -31.81 -10.40
C ARG A 7 -13.41 -31.02 -9.79
N SER A 8 -12.19 -31.49 -10.00
CA SER A 8 -10.97 -30.79 -9.58
C SER A 8 -10.89 -29.50 -10.39
N SER A 9 -11.48 -28.43 -9.87
CA SER A 9 -11.24 -27.09 -10.41
C SER A 9 -9.74 -26.82 -10.29
N SER A 10 -9.13 -26.32 -11.37
CA SER A 10 -7.72 -25.92 -11.36
C SER A 10 -7.41 -25.09 -10.13
N LYS A 11 -6.38 -25.51 -9.37
CA LYS A 11 -5.89 -24.77 -8.20
C LYS A 11 -5.24 -23.45 -8.60
N VAL A 12 -4.78 -23.33 -9.84
CA VAL A 12 -4.18 -22.11 -10.39
C VAL A 12 -5.30 -21.19 -10.88
N SER A 13 -5.55 -20.12 -10.15
CA SER A 13 -6.47 -19.03 -10.52
C SER A 13 -5.67 -17.77 -10.88
N ALA A 14 -6.31 -16.80 -11.56
CA ALA A 14 -5.66 -15.51 -11.84
C ALA A 14 -5.12 -14.81 -10.58
N HIS A 15 -5.84 -14.90 -9.46
CA HIS A 15 -5.41 -14.35 -8.18
C HIS A 15 -4.17 -15.04 -7.62
N VAL A 16 -4.06 -16.37 -7.78
CA VAL A 16 -2.86 -17.14 -7.39
C VAL A 16 -1.66 -16.74 -8.24
N ILE A 17 -1.86 -16.51 -9.54
CA ILE A 17 -0.81 -16.01 -10.43
C ILE A 17 -0.34 -14.63 -9.96
N VAL A 18 -1.26 -13.71 -9.65
CA VAL A 18 -0.92 -12.38 -9.14
C VAL A 18 -0.08 -12.46 -7.86
N VAL A 19 -0.46 -13.31 -6.90
CA VAL A 19 0.32 -13.48 -5.65
C VAL A 19 1.70 -14.05 -5.93
N SER A 20 1.79 -15.03 -6.82
CA SER A 20 3.06 -15.66 -7.19
C SER A 20 3.98 -14.67 -7.89
N LEU A 21 3.46 -13.86 -8.81
CA LEU A 21 4.20 -12.79 -9.47
C LEU A 21 4.63 -11.70 -8.47
N ALA A 22 3.79 -11.35 -7.50
CA ALA A 22 4.14 -10.40 -6.45
C ALA A 22 5.30 -10.91 -5.58
N ILE A 23 5.28 -12.18 -5.17
CA ILE A 23 6.38 -12.80 -4.40
C ILE A 23 7.68 -12.78 -5.24
N VAL A 24 7.61 -13.16 -6.52
CA VAL A 24 8.77 -13.12 -7.43
C VAL A 24 9.28 -11.69 -7.61
N TYR A 25 8.40 -10.72 -7.82
CA TYR A 25 8.77 -9.31 -7.98
C TYR A 25 9.47 -8.76 -6.73
N VAL A 26 8.89 -8.99 -5.55
CA VAL A 26 9.51 -8.57 -4.27
C VAL A 26 10.86 -9.25 -4.10
N TYR A 27 10.99 -10.53 -4.48
CA TYR A 27 12.25 -11.23 -4.40
C TYR A 27 13.33 -10.62 -5.33
N LEU A 28 13.00 -10.49 -6.61
CA LEU A 28 13.92 -10.00 -7.62
C LEU A 28 14.34 -8.55 -7.37
N SER A 29 13.39 -7.67 -7.03
CA SER A 29 13.68 -6.27 -6.69
C SER A 29 14.58 -6.16 -5.46
N THR A 30 14.31 -6.93 -4.40
CA THR A 30 15.13 -6.87 -3.18
C THR A 30 16.55 -7.36 -3.41
N VAL A 31 16.75 -8.49 -4.08
CA VAL A 31 18.08 -9.07 -4.27
C VAL A 31 18.88 -8.35 -5.35
N PHE A 32 18.30 -8.18 -6.55
CA PHE A 32 19.05 -7.72 -7.72
C PHE A 32 19.07 -6.20 -7.88
N VAL A 33 18.12 -5.48 -7.26
CA VAL A 33 18.13 -4.01 -7.25
C VAL A 33 18.67 -3.52 -5.92
N PHE A 34 17.96 -3.76 -4.81
CA PHE A 34 18.29 -3.08 -3.55
C PHE A 34 19.57 -3.61 -2.90
N VAL A 35 19.71 -4.93 -2.71
CA VAL A 35 20.92 -5.51 -2.10
C VAL A 35 22.14 -5.30 -3.01
N ASN A 36 21.99 -5.51 -4.32
CA ASN A 36 23.10 -5.29 -5.26
C ASN A 36 23.57 -3.82 -5.28
N GLN A 37 22.65 -2.85 -5.26
CA GLN A 37 23.01 -1.43 -5.29
C GLN A 37 23.68 -0.96 -3.99
N TRP A 38 23.21 -1.42 -2.84
CA TRP A 38 23.67 -0.92 -1.53
C TRP A 38 24.83 -1.68 -0.93
N LEU A 39 24.79 -3.00 -1.04
CA LEU A 39 25.77 -3.87 -0.41
C LEU A 39 26.69 -4.49 -1.45
N GLY A 40 26.24 -4.64 -2.70
CA GLY A 40 26.97 -5.35 -3.75
C GLY A 40 26.91 -6.86 -3.55
N LEU A 41 26.47 -7.62 -4.56
CA LEU A 41 26.30 -9.07 -4.41
C LEU A 41 27.61 -9.83 -4.18
N GLY A 42 28.76 -9.24 -4.53
CA GLY A 42 30.09 -9.80 -4.27
C GLY A 42 30.65 -9.52 -2.88
N SER A 43 30.02 -8.64 -2.08
CA SER A 43 30.49 -8.32 -0.73
C SER A 43 29.97 -9.31 0.31
N SER A 44 30.67 -9.46 1.44
CA SER A 44 30.18 -10.33 2.51
C SER A 44 28.83 -9.87 3.09
N PRO A 45 28.54 -8.56 3.31
CA PRO A 45 27.20 -8.14 3.72
C PRO A 45 26.13 -8.43 2.66
N GLY A 46 26.44 -8.23 1.37
CA GLY A 46 25.52 -8.53 0.28
C GLY A 46 25.12 -9.99 0.25
N ILE A 47 26.11 -10.90 0.28
CA ILE A 47 25.89 -12.35 0.32
C ILE A 47 25.06 -12.74 1.54
N MET A 48 25.40 -12.24 2.73
CA MET A 48 24.65 -12.54 3.96
C MET A 48 23.19 -12.11 3.86
N ASN A 49 22.91 -10.90 3.36
CA ASN A 49 21.55 -10.40 3.20
C ASN A 49 20.79 -11.20 2.12
N THR A 50 21.44 -11.53 1.01
CA THR A 50 20.85 -12.38 -0.04
C THR A 50 20.46 -13.76 0.50
N VAL A 51 21.35 -14.42 1.26
CA VAL A 51 21.07 -15.74 1.86
C VAL A 51 19.92 -15.63 2.87
N ALA A 52 19.98 -14.66 3.77
CA ALA A 52 18.94 -14.46 4.78
C ALA A 52 17.56 -14.22 4.14
N PHE A 53 17.49 -13.30 3.17
CA PHE A 53 16.25 -12.96 2.49
C PHE A 53 15.73 -14.11 1.61
N SER A 54 16.63 -14.86 0.96
CA SER A 54 16.26 -16.08 0.24
C SER A 54 15.66 -17.14 1.16
N GLY A 55 16.19 -17.29 2.38
CA GLY A 55 15.60 -18.18 3.39
C GLY A 55 14.17 -17.77 3.78
N VAL A 56 13.94 -16.47 4.00
CA VAL A 56 12.59 -15.93 4.26
C VAL A 56 11.65 -16.18 3.07
N ALA A 57 12.10 -15.93 1.84
CA ALA A 57 11.31 -16.14 0.63
C ALA A 57 10.97 -17.61 0.41
N VAL A 58 11.92 -18.53 0.61
CA VAL A 58 11.69 -19.98 0.52
C VAL A 58 10.65 -20.43 1.54
N MET A 59 10.76 -19.99 2.79
CA MET A 59 9.77 -20.31 3.83
C MET A 59 8.39 -19.73 3.50
N CYS A 60 8.33 -18.52 2.96
CA CYS A 60 7.07 -17.89 2.51
C CYS A 60 6.40 -18.74 1.41
N VAL A 61 7.14 -19.08 0.34
CA VAL A 61 6.64 -19.88 -0.78
C VAL A 61 6.22 -21.28 -0.31
N TRP A 62 7.04 -21.93 0.53
CA TRP A 62 6.72 -23.24 1.07
C TRP A 62 5.39 -23.25 1.82
N ASN A 63 5.20 -22.30 2.75
CA ASN A 63 3.95 -22.20 3.51
C ASN A 63 2.76 -21.83 2.61
N TYR A 64 2.95 -20.97 1.61
CA TYR A 64 1.92 -20.62 0.64
C TYR A 64 1.44 -21.85 -0.15
N VAL A 65 2.38 -22.63 -0.70
CA VAL A 65 2.11 -23.88 -1.43
C VAL A 65 1.40 -24.88 -0.52
N VAL A 66 1.90 -25.13 0.70
CA VAL A 66 1.26 -26.04 1.64
C VAL A 66 -0.16 -25.58 1.97
N ALA A 67 -0.39 -24.28 2.19
CA ALA A 67 -1.72 -23.74 2.46
C ALA A 67 -2.70 -23.95 1.27
N MET A 68 -2.23 -23.77 0.03
CA MET A 68 -3.03 -23.96 -1.20
C MET A 68 -3.51 -25.42 -1.39
N PHE A 69 -2.62 -26.37 -1.11
CA PHE A 69 -2.85 -27.79 -1.40
C PHE A 69 -3.40 -28.58 -0.21
N THR A 70 -3.25 -28.09 1.02
CA THR A 70 -3.81 -28.76 2.21
C THR A 70 -5.33 -28.66 2.23
N ASP A 71 -6.02 -29.78 2.46
CA ASP A 71 -7.45 -29.77 2.69
C ASP A 71 -7.77 -29.01 3.99
N PRO A 72 -8.64 -27.98 3.98
CA PRO A 72 -8.95 -27.19 5.17
C PRO A 72 -9.69 -27.96 6.27
N GLY A 73 -10.12 -29.19 6.02
CA GLY A 73 -10.91 -30.01 6.93
C GLY A 73 -12.36 -30.10 6.48
N ARG A 74 -12.89 -31.32 6.44
CA ARG A 74 -14.26 -31.64 6.04
C ARG A 74 -15.03 -32.21 7.23
N VAL A 75 -16.31 -31.86 7.33
CA VAL A 75 -17.21 -32.52 8.29
C VAL A 75 -17.46 -33.97 7.82
N PRO A 76 -17.17 -34.99 8.63
CA PRO A 76 -17.42 -36.37 8.25
C PRO A 76 -18.94 -36.63 8.13
N PRO A 77 -19.40 -37.40 7.14
CA PRO A 77 -20.84 -37.70 6.97
C PRO A 77 -21.48 -38.41 8.17
N SER A 78 -20.67 -39.14 8.95
CA SER A 78 -21.08 -39.82 10.17
C SER A 78 -21.16 -38.91 11.40
N PHE A 79 -20.90 -37.61 11.28
CA PHE A 79 -21.01 -36.69 12.41
C PHE A 79 -22.47 -36.57 12.89
N ILE A 80 -22.70 -36.97 14.12
CA ILE A 80 -23.96 -36.84 14.84
C ILE A 80 -23.67 -35.97 16.08
N PRO A 81 -24.43 -34.89 16.33
CA PRO A 81 -24.27 -34.10 17.54
C PRO A 81 -24.61 -34.94 18.77
N ASP A 82 -23.73 -34.95 19.76
CA ASP A 82 -24.05 -35.50 21.07
C ASP A 82 -24.95 -34.50 21.81
N ILE A 83 -26.15 -34.95 22.18
CA ILE A 83 -27.18 -34.13 22.84
C ILE A 83 -27.27 -34.47 24.33
N GLU A 84 -26.68 -35.60 24.74
CA GLU A 84 -26.79 -36.17 26.09
C GLU A 84 -25.62 -35.79 27.01
N ASP A 85 -24.55 -35.21 26.47
CA ASP A 85 -23.42 -34.69 27.26
C ASP A 85 -23.81 -33.41 28.04
N SER A 86 -24.31 -33.61 29.26
CA SER A 86 -24.72 -32.56 30.19
C SER A 86 -23.56 -31.78 30.82
N ASP A 87 -22.34 -32.32 30.80
CA ASP A 87 -21.16 -31.67 31.40
C ASP A 87 -20.59 -30.56 30.50
N HIS A 88 -20.90 -30.60 29.20
CA HIS A 88 -20.47 -29.60 28.22
C HIS A 88 -21.63 -29.11 27.35
N PRO A 89 -22.54 -28.25 27.86
CA PRO A 89 -23.61 -27.69 27.06
C PRO A 89 -23.03 -26.80 25.95
N ILE A 90 -22.85 -27.35 24.75
CA ILE A 90 -22.31 -26.60 23.61
C ILE A 90 -23.42 -25.70 23.05
N HIS A 91 -23.61 -24.52 23.67
CA HIS A 91 -24.53 -23.47 23.21
C HIS A 91 -24.37 -23.15 21.73
N GLU A 92 -23.17 -23.33 21.17
CA GLU A 92 -22.89 -23.07 19.77
C GLU A 92 -23.63 -24.02 18.81
N ILE A 93 -23.97 -25.25 19.21
CA ILE A 93 -24.66 -26.22 18.34
C ILE A 93 -26.14 -25.84 18.16
N LYS A 94 -26.73 -25.11 19.11
CA LYS A 94 -28.14 -24.71 19.09
C LYS A 94 -28.28 -23.28 18.54
N ARG A 95 -29.29 -23.03 17.69
CA ARG A 95 -29.67 -21.66 17.28
C ARG A 95 -30.38 -20.95 18.44
N LYS A 96 -30.56 -19.62 18.34
CA LYS A 96 -31.51 -18.88 19.17
C LYS A 96 -32.91 -19.49 18.96
N GLY A 97 -33.31 -20.39 19.85
CA GLY A 97 -34.50 -21.24 19.69
C GLY A 97 -34.31 -22.73 20.03
N GLY A 98 -33.07 -23.20 20.27
CA GLY A 98 -32.81 -24.58 20.73
C GLY A 98 -32.51 -25.60 19.62
N ASP A 99 -32.78 -25.28 18.36
CA ASP A 99 -32.56 -26.19 17.23
C ASP A 99 -31.09 -26.40 16.87
N LEU A 100 -30.72 -27.66 16.58
CA LEU A 100 -29.38 -28.03 16.10
C LEU A 100 -29.06 -27.38 14.75
N ARG A 101 -27.82 -26.90 14.58
CA ARG A 101 -27.37 -26.32 13.30
C ARG A 101 -27.26 -27.40 12.21
N TYR A 102 -28.12 -27.33 11.21
CA TYR A 102 -28.12 -28.24 10.06
C TYR A 102 -27.72 -27.55 8.73
N CYS A 103 -27.03 -28.27 7.85
CA CYS A 103 -26.72 -27.82 6.50
C CYS A 103 -27.63 -28.49 5.46
N LYS A 104 -28.64 -27.75 4.97
CA LYS A 104 -29.55 -28.25 3.91
C LYS A 104 -28.84 -28.65 2.60
N LYS A 105 -27.72 -27.99 2.26
CA LYS A 105 -26.99 -28.23 1.01
C LYS A 105 -26.12 -29.49 1.05
N CYS A 106 -25.62 -29.86 2.22
CA CYS A 106 -24.77 -31.04 2.42
C CYS A 106 -25.52 -32.19 3.11
N SER A 107 -26.77 -31.97 3.49
CA SER A 107 -27.63 -32.89 4.25
C SER A 107 -26.95 -33.49 5.49
N LEU A 108 -26.29 -32.63 6.29
CA LEU A 108 -25.57 -33.03 7.50
C LEU A 108 -25.70 -32.02 8.63
N HIS A 109 -25.56 -32.48 9.87
CA HIS A 109 -25.43 -31.61 11.04
C HIS A 109 -24.08 -30.90 11.05
N LYS A 110 -24.07 -29.64 11.47
CA LYS A 110 -22.87 -28.81 11.52
C LYS A 110 -22.24 -28.88 12.90
N PRO A 111 -20.99 -29.37 13.04
CA PRO A 111 -20.23 -29.21 14.27
C PRO A 111 -20.09 -27.74 14.70
N PRO A 112 -19.69 -27.48 15.95
CA PRO A 112 -19.23 -26.17 16.42
C PRO A 112 -18.27 -25.52 15.40
N ARG A 113 -18.41 -24.21 15.17
CA ARG A 113 -17.57 -23.40 14.27
C ARG A 113 -17.46 -23.85 12.80
N SER A 114 -18.31 -24.79 12.35
CA SER A 114 -18.30 -25.25 10.96
C SER A 114 -19.27 -24.44 10.09
N HIS A 115 -18.84 -24.09 8.87
CA HIS A 115 -19.64 -23.32 7.92
C HIS A 115 -19.62 -23.96 6.53
N HIS A 116 -20.70 -23.73 5.76
CA HIS A 116 -20.79 -24.22 4.38
C HIS A 116 -20.17 -23.18 3.45
N CYS A 117 -19.08 -23.54 2.78
CA CYS A 117 -18.49 -22.71 1.75
C CYS A 117 -19.20 -22.94 0.42
N ARG A 118 -19.80 -21.89 -0.14
CA ARG A 118 -20.50 -21.96 -1.44
C ARG A 118 -19.55 -22.24 -2.61
N ILE A 119 -18.31 -21.79 -2.52
CA ILE A 119 -17.28 -21.95 -3.57
C ILE A 119 -16.74 -23.39 -3.54
N CYS A 120 -16.32 -23.89 -2.37
CA CYS A 120 -15.88 -25.27 -2.21
C CYS A 120 -17.02 -26.30 -2.23
N LYS A 121 -18.28 -25.85 -2.18
CA LYS A 121 -19.51 -26.66 -2.17
C LYS A 121 -19.54 -27.73 -1.07
N ARG A 122 -19.00 -27.42 0.10
CA ARG A 122 -18.93 -28.33 1.25
C ARG A 122 -18.91 -27.59 2.59
N CYS A 123 -19.24 -28.30 3.66
CA CYS A 123 -19.01 -27.84 5.03
C CYS A 123 -17.53 -28.02 5.42
N VAL A 124 -16.92 -26.94 5.88
CA VAL A 124 -15.52 -26.87 6.31
C VAL A 124 -15.47 -26.74 7.83
N LEU A 125 -14.60 -27.53 8.47
CA LEU A 125 -14.38 -27.51 9.92
C LEU A 125 -13.64 -26.23 10.32
N ARG A 126 -14.07 -25.58 11.43
CA ARG A 126 -13.51 -24.30 11.91
C ARG A 126 -13.24 -23.33 10.75
N MET A 127 -14.23 -23.18 9.87
CA MET A 127 -14.09 -22.39 8.65
C MET A 127 -13.88 -20.93 9.03
N ASP A 128 -12.79 -20.35 8.55
CA ASP A 128 -12.53 -18.92 8.66
C ASP A 128 -13.12 -18.21 7.44
N HIS A 129 -12.52 -18.42 6.26
CA HIS A 129 -13.04 -17.88 5.00
C HIS A 129 -12.62 -18.72 3.79
N HIS A 130 -13.13 -18.36 2.62
CA HIS A 130 -12.58 -18.84 1.35
C HIS A 130 -11.61 -17.80 0.80
N CYS A 131 -10.33 -18.13 0.75
CA CYS A 131 -9.30 -17.21 0.34
C CYS A 131 -9.07 -17.32 -1.17
N VAL A 132 -9.48 -16.27 -1.90
CA VAL A 132 -9.32 -16.19 -3.36
C VAL A 132 -7.85 -16.20 -3.78
N TRP A 133 -6.96 -15.67 -2.93
CA TRP A 133 -5.53 -15.51 -3.17
C TRP A 133 -4.73 -16.82 -3.16
N MET A 134 -5.29 -17.88 -2.57
CA MET A 134 -4.71 -19.23 -2.55
C MET A 134 -5.66 -20.27 -3.15
N ASN A 135 -6.80 -19.81 -3.70
CA ASN A 135 -7.85 -20.63 -4.29
C ASN A 135 -8.23 -21.85 -3.42
N ASN A 136 -8.34 -21.61 -2.11
CA ASN A 136 -8.65 -22.65 -1.13
C ASN A 136 -9.37 -22.04 0.08
N CYS A 137 -10.13 -22.87 0.79
CA CYS A 137 -10.67 -22.45 2.09
C CYS A 137 -9.57 -22.45 3.15
N VAL A 138 -9.67 -21.54 4.10
CA VAL A 138 -8.92 -21.56 5.36
C VAL A 138 -9.84 -22.14 6.42
N GLY A 139 -9.41 -23.23 7.05
CA GLY A 139 -10.17 -23.98 8.03
C GLY A 139 -9.27 -24.68 9.02
N HIS A 140 -9.84 -25.60 9.79
CA HIS A 140 -9.17 -26.27 10.90
C HIS A 140 -7.79 -26.83 10.56
N ALA A 141 -7.66 -27.56 9.44
CA ALA A 141 -6.45 -28.32 9.12
C ALA A 141 -5.36 -27.51 8.42
N ASN A 142 -5.65 -26.29 7.94
CA ASN A 142 -4.66 -25.45 7.25
C ASN A 142 -4.54 -24.02 7.80
N TYR A 143 -5.27 -23.67 8.86
CA TYR A 143 -5.20 -22.33 9.47
C TYR A 143 -3.77 -21.97 9.90
N LYS A 144 -3.04 -22.91 10.53
CA LYS A 144 -1.67 -22.67 11.01
C LYS A 144 -0.73 -22.29 9.86
N VAL A 145 -0.73 -23.07 8.78
CA VAL A 145 0.16 -22.82 7.62
C VAL A 145 -0.23 -21.56 6.87
N PHE A 146 -1.52 -21.23 6.77
CA PHE A 146 -1.98 -19.95 6.25
C PHE A 146 -1.46 -18.77 7.08
N PHE A 147 -1.59 -18.83 8.40
CA PHE A 147 -1.12 -17.76 9.28
C PHE A 147 0.40 -17.59 9.21
N VAL A 148 1.16 -18.68 9.23
CA VAL A 148 2.63 -18.65 9.09
C VAL A 148 3.05 -18.08 7.74
N PHE A 149 2.35 -18.42 6.64
CA PHE A 149 2.56 -17.78 5.34
C PHE A 149 2.41 -16.26 5.41
N VAL A 150 1.33 -15.74 6.02
CA VAL A 150 1.09 -14.30 6.15
C VAL A 150 2.20 -13.63 6.96
N VAL A 151 2.69 -14.27 8.03
CA VAL A 151 3.82 -13.76 8.83
C VAL A 151 5.10 -13.66 7.99
N TYR A 152 5.47 -14.71 7.25
CA TYR A 152 6.66 -14.66 6.39
C TYR A 152 6.53 -13.66 5.24
N ALA A 153 5.34 -13.51 4.66
CA ALA A 153 5.08 -12.49 3.65
C ALA A 153 5.26 -11.08 4.23
N LEU A 154 4.77 -10.81 5.43
CA LEU A 154 4.97 -9.53 6.12
C LEU A 154 6.44 -9.28 6.42
N ILE A 155 7.17 -10.28 6.94
CA ILE A 155 8.61 -10.16 7.21
C ILE A 155 9.37 -9.85 5.92
N ALA A 156 9.07 -10.53 4.80
CA ALA A 156 9.70 -10.26 3.51
C ALA A 156 9.44 -8.82 3.03
N CYS A 157 8.19 -8.34 3.15
CA CYS A 157 7.83 -6.97 2.78
C CYS A 157 8.57 -5.94 3.65
N LEU A 158 8.62 -6.13 4.98
CA LEU A 158 9.32 -5.22 5.89
C LEU A 158 10.84 -5.22 5.64
N TYR A 159 11.43 -6.39 5.40
CA TYR A 159 12.84 -6.49 5.05
C TYR A 159 13.16 -5.70 3.77
N SER A 160 12.37 -5.93 2.72
CA SER A 160 12.49 -5.21 1.45
C SER A 160 12.32 -3.70 1.64
N LEU A 161 11.33 -3.29 2.44
CA LEU A 161 11.09 -1.89 2.77
C LEU A 161 12.30 -1.26 3.46
N ILE A 162 12.90 -1.92 4.45
CA ILE A 162 14.05 -1.39 5.19
C ILE A 162 15.26 -1.20 4.25
N ILE A 163 15.59 -2.20 3.42
CA ILE A 163 16.71 -2.10 2.47
C ILE A 163 16.42 -1.03 1.40
N SER A 164 15.18 -0.94 0.90
CA SER A 164 14.79 0.09 -0.07
C SER A 164 14.72 1.49 0.54
N GLY A 165 14.37 1.62 1.82
CA GLY A 165 14.24 2.87 2.55
C GLY A 165 15.56 3.63 2.61
N LEU A 166 16.69 2.93 2.66
CA LEU A 166 18.02 3.54 2.54
C LEU A 166 18.19 4.33 1.23
N LEU A 167 17.49 3.93 0.16
CA LEU A 167 17.45 4.60 -1.16
C LEU A 167 16.39 5.69 -1.22
N LEU A 168 15.21 5.44 -0.64
CA LEU A 168 14.09 6.36 -0.71
C LEU A 168 14.24 7.55 0.24
N ILE A 169 14.88 7.40 1.41
CA ILE A 169 15.07 8.48 2.39
C ILE A 169 15.90 9.65 1.83
N PRO A 170 17.13 9.45 1.31
CA PRO A 170 17.93 10.57 0.79
C PRO A 170 17.27 11.22 -0.43
N LEU A 171 16.66 10.42 -1.31
CA LEU A 171 15.91 10.96 -2.45
C LEU A 171 14.71 11.80 -1.99
N SER A 172 13.93 11.30 -1.03
CA SER A 172 12.77 12.02 -0.48
C SER A 172 13.21 13.30 0.22
N MET A 173 14.31 13.27 0.96
CA MET A 173 14.88 14.46 1.60
C MET A 173 15.32 15.50 0.55
N ALA A 174 16.05 15.07 -0.48
CA ALA A 174 16.51 15.96 -1.55
C ALA A 174 15.33 16.62 -2.29
N LEU A 175 14.33 15.83 -2.67
CA LEU A 175 13.13 16.34 -3.33
C LEU A 175 12.30 17.25 -2.42
N SER A 176 12.26 16.98 -1.11
CA SER A 176 11.57 17.83 -0.13
C SER A 176 12.26 19.18 0.03
N VAL A 177 13.60 19.21 0.08
CA VAL A 177 14.37 20.47 0.11
C VAL A 177 14.15 21.25 -1.17
N PHE A 178 14.21 20.59 -2.33
CA PHE A 178 13.97 21.23 -3.62
C PHE A 178 12.54 21.80 -3.73
N LEU A 179 11.53 21.02 -3.32
CA LEU A 179 10.15 21.48 -3.28
C LEU A 179 9.97 22.66 -2.30
N GLY A 180 10.53 22.58 -1.09
CA GLY A 180 10.48 23.65 -0.10
C GLY A 180 11.09 24.95 -0.62
N TRP A 181 12.22 24.85 -1.33
CA TRP A 181 12.85 25.98 -2.01
C TRP A 181 11.93 26.63 -3.04
N HIS A 182 11.29 25.82 -3.90
CA HIS A 182 10.36 26.36 -4.91
C HIS A 182 9.06 26.90 -4.32
N ILE A 183 8.55 26.33 -3.23
CA ILE A 183 7.42 26.90 -2.50
C ILE A 183 7.79 28.28 -1.96
N TYR A 184 8.96 28.41 -1.33
CA TYR A 184 9.47 29.71 -0.83
C TYR A 184 9.55 30.76 -1.95
N LEU A 185 10.15 30.40 -3.09
CA LEU A 185 10.25 31.29 -4.25
C LEU A 185 8.87 31.69 -4.80
N THR A 186 7.94 30.74 -4.90
CA THR A 186 6.59 30.96 -5.44
C THR A 186 5.77 31.86 -4.52
N VAL A 187 5.85 31.65 -3.20
CA VAL A 187 5.19 32.50 -2.18
C VAL A 187 5.69 33.95 -2.25
N GLN A 188 6.92 34.16 -2.68
CA GLN A 188 7.57 35.46 -2.78
C GLN A 188 7.54 36.06 -4.19
N ASN A 189 6.91 35.36 -5.15
CA ASN A 189 6.90 35.69 -6.57
C ASN A 189 8.31 36.03 -7.12
N LYS A 190 9.26 35.14 -6.84
CA LYS A 190 10.65 35.23 -7.27
C LYS A 190 10.99 34.01 -8.12
N THR A 191 11.76 34.21 -9.18
CA THR A 191 12.52 33.12 -9.79
C THR A 191 13.82 32.88 -9.03
N THR A 192 14.47 31.74 -9.29
CA THR A 192 15.77 31.45 -8.67
C THR A 192 16.84 32.48 -9.07
N ILE A 193 16.81 32.98 -10.30
CA ILE A 193 17.75 34.00 -10.78
C ILE A 193 17.51 35.32 -10.03
N GLU A 194 16.25 35.77 -9.97
CA GLU A 194 15.88 37.00 -9.26
C GLU A 194 16.16 36.93 -7.75
N TYR A 195 16.12 35.73 -7.15
CA TYR A 195 16.55 35.57 -5.76
C TYR A 195 18.04 35.94 -5.60
N TYR A 196 18.93 35.39 -6.44
CA TYR A 196 20.36 35.68 -6.35
C TYR A 196 20.69 37.13 -6.70
N GLU A 197 20.02 37.69 -7.72
CA GLU A 197 20.14 39.11 -8.03
C GLU A 197 19.63 39.99 -6.88
N GLY A 198 18.53 39.57 -6.24
CA GLY A 198 17.93 40.24 -5.09
C GLY A 198 18.83 40.23 -3.85
N VAL A 199 19.57 39.15 -3.59
CA VAL A 199 20.56 39.11 -2.48
C VAL A 199 21.64 40.18 -2.70
N ARG A 200 22.14 40.32 -3.94
CA ARG A 200 23.11 41.37 -4.27
C ARG A 200 22.51 42.78 -4.12
N ALA A 201 21.28 42.97 -4.59
CA ALA A 201 20.57 44.24 -4.48
C ALA A 201 20.31 44.64 -3.02
N MET A 202 20.01 43.67 -2.16
CA MET A 202 19.81 43.88 -0.72
C MET A 202 21.09 44.38 -0.04
N LEU A 203 22.24 43.77 -0.32
CA LEU A 203 23.53 44.21 0.23
C LEU A 203 23.87 45.64 -0.19
N LEU A 204 23.62 46.00 -1.45
CA LEU A 204 23.82 47.37 -1.94
C LEU A 204 22.86 48.37 -1.30
N ALA A 205 21.60 47.98 -1.09
CA ALA A 205 20.60 48.81 -0.42
C ALA A 205 21.01 49.07 1.04
N GLU A 206 21.47 48.05 1.75
CA GLU A 206 21.93 48.15 3.14
C GLU A 206 23.14 49.08 3.27
N GLN A 207 24.12 48.98 2.35
CA GLN A 207 25.25 49.93 2.28
C GLN A 207 24.80 51.38 2.06
N GLY A 208 23.70 51.58 1.34
CA GLY A 208 23.07 52.89 1.13
C GLY A 208 22.08 53.30 2.21
N GLY A 209 21.92 52.53 3.30
CA GLY A 209 20.95 52.81 4.38
C GLY A 209 19.48 52.60 3.99
N ASN A 210 19.20 51.88 2.90
CA ASN A 210 17.86 51.61 2.38
C ASN A 210 17.45 50.15 2.59
N VAL A 211 16.14 49.91 2.67
CA VAL A 211 15.56 48.56 2.73
C VAL A 211 15.20 48.09 1.33
N TYR A 212 15.71 46.91 0.94
CA TYR A 212 15.35 46.29 -0.33
C TYR A 212 13.98 45.62 -0.26
N SER A 213 13.12 45.91 -1.23
CA SER A 213 11.84 45.24 -1.43
C SER A 213 11.76 44.69 -2.84
N HIS A 214 11.35 43.43 -2.98
CA HIS A 214 11.29 42.77 -4.28
C HIS A 214 10.11 43.33 -5.11
N PRO A 215 10.34 43.84 -6.33
CA PRO A 215 9.30 44.56 -7.09
C PRO A 215 8.05 43.73 -7.41
N TYR A 216 8.17 42.42 -7.56
CA TYR A 216 7.06 41.52 -7.94
C TYR A 216 6.35 40.89 -6.74
N ASP A 217 6.79 41.16 -5.51
CA ASP A 217 6.09 40.66 -4.32
C ASP A 217 4.83 41.50 -4.05
N LEU A 218 3.66 40.90 -4.28
CA LEU A 218 2.34 41.51 -4.12
C LEU A 218 1.62 40.99 -2.85
N GLY A 219 2.26 40.11 -2.08
CA GLY A 219 1.67 39.37 -0.97
C GLY A 219 1.25 37.95 -1.36
N VAL A 220 1.29 37.04 -0.38
CA VAL A 220 1.23 35.58 -0.57
C VAL A 220 0.09 35.13 -1.50
N TYR A 221 -1.15 35.57 -1.27
CA TYR A 221 -2.29 35.12 -2.08
C TYR A 221 -2.17 35.54 -3.55
N GLU A 222 -1.82 36.79 -3.81
CA GLU A 222 -1.66 37.33 -5.16
C GLU A 222 -0.49 36.66 -5.88
N ASN A 223 0.64 36.46 -5.18
CA ASN A 223 1.82 35.78 -5.69
C ASN A 223 1.50 34.32 -6.10
N LEU A 224 0.76 33.59 -5.26
CA LEU A 224 0.36 32.22 -5.57
C LEU A 224 -0.59 32.17 -6.77
N ILE A 225 -1.54 33.11 -6.89
CA ILE A 225 -2.47 33.18 -8.02
C ILE A 225 -1.75 33.53 -9.32
N THR A 226 -0.78 34.45 -9.30
CA THR A 226 -0.02 34.81 -10.51
C THR A 226 0.79 33.64 -11.06
N VAL A 227 1.26 32.74 -10.19
CA VAL A 227 2.08 31.58 -10.58
C VAL A 227 1.26 30.32 -10.84
N LEU A 228 0.34 29.95 -9.93
CA LEU A 228 -0.44 28.69 -9.97
C LEU A 228 -1.78 28.83 -10.71
N GLY A 229 -2.19 30.06 -11.03
CA GLY A 229 -3.42 30.38 -11.72
C GLY A 229 -4.60 30.69 -10.79
N PRO A 230 -5.72 31.18 -11.37
CA PRO A 230 -6.83 31.76 -10.61
C PRO A 230 -7.71 30.71 -9.91
N ASN A 231 -7.67 29.44 -10.34
CA ASN A 231 -8.48 28.38 -9.76
C ASN A 231 -7.66 27.53 -8.79
N ILE A 232 -7.87 27.76 -7.49
CA ILE A 232 -7.18 27.04 -6.39
C ILE A 232 -7.40 25.53 -6.47
N LEU A 233 -8.59 25.09 -6.89
CA LEU A 233 -8.91 23.66 -7.01
C LEU A 233 -8.08 22.97 -8.10
N CYS A 234 -7.55 23.74 -9.05
CA CYS A 234 -6.72 23.24 -10.13
C CYS A 234 -5.22 23.34 -9.83
N TRP A 235 -4.77 23.86 -8.69
CA TRP A 235 -3.34 24.06 -8.42
C TRP A 235 -2.52 22.75 -8.41
N VAL A 236 -3.15 21.63 -8.04
CA VAL A 236 -2.52 20.30 -8.05
C VAL A 236 -2.69 19.56 -9.38
N CYS A 237 -3.36 20.17 -10.35
CA CYS A 237 -3.72 19.56 -11.63
C CYS A 237 -3.10 20.37 -12.78
N PRO A 238 -2.51 19.74 -13.81
CA PRO A 238 -1.85 20.44 -14.91
C PRO A 238 -2.80 21.16 -15.89
N VAL A 239 -4.01 21.51 -15.45
CA VAL A 239 -5.07 22.12 -16.26
C VAL A 239 -5.35 23.59 -15.88
N SER A 240 -4.68 24.10 -14.83
CA SER A 240 -4.80 25.51 -14.45
C SER A 240 -4.22 26.42 -15.53
N SER A 241 -4.99 27.42 -15.97
CA SER A 241 -4.49 28.46 -16.88
C SER A 241 -3.56 29.43 -16.15
N TYR A 242 -2.50 29.88 -16.83
CA TYR A 242 -1.60 30.93 -16.33
C TYR A 242 -2.19 32.33 -16.55
N ILE A 243 -1.70 33.32 -15.79
CA ILE A 243 -2.18 34.70 -15.86
C ILE A 243 -1.20 35.55 -16.68
N GLY A 244 -1.73 36.35 -17.61
CA GLY A 244 -0.95 37.29 -18.41
C GLY A 244 -0.22 36.66 -19.59
N SER A 245 0.49 37.49 -20.36
CA SER A 245 1.19 37.07 -21.58
C SER A 245 2.65 36.62 -21.33
N GLY A 246 3.15 36.76 -20.11
CA GLY A 246 4.57 36.56 -19.77
C GLY A 246 5.52 37.68 -20.26
N LEU A 247 5.02 38.68 -20.99
CA LEU A 247 5.80 39.84 -21.46
C LEU A 247 5.81 41.00 -20.47
N ARG A 248 4.83 41.04 -19.55
CA ARG A 248 4.72 42.04 -18.49
C ARG A 248 4.17 41.37 -17.23
N PHE A 249 4.76 41.71 -16.10
CA PHE A 249 4.35 41.24 -14.78
C PHE A 249 3.99 42.45 -13.92
N ARG A 250 2.94 42.30 -13.10
CA ARG A 250 2.48 43.36 -12.20
C ARG A 250 3.49 43.58 -11.08
N THR A 251 3.78 44.84 -10.77
CA THR A 251 4.73 45.21 -9.70
C THR A 251 4.05 45.89 -8.52
N ALA A 252 4.74 45.96 -7.38
CA ALA A 252 4.30 46.72 -6.21
C ALA A 252 4.12 48.22 -6.53
N TYR A 253 4.87 48.76 -7.49
CA TYR A 253 4.72 50.13 -7.95
C TYR A 253 3.39 50.37 -8.70
N ASP A 254 2.90 49.38 -9.45
CA ASP A 254 1.61 49.47 -10.14
C ASP A 254 0.44 49.47 -9.14
N ARG A 255 0.57 48.70 -8.04
CA ARG A 255 -0.38 48.73 -6.92
C ARG A 255 -0.44 50.11 -6.27
N ALA A 256 0.71 50.73 -6.01
CA ALA A 256 0.79 52.05 -5.39
C ALA A 256 0.15 53.16 -6.24
N ARG A 257 0.09 52.97 -7.57
CA ARG A 257 -0.51 53.93 -8.52
C ARG A 257 -1.99 53.68 -8.83
N GLY A 258 -2.63 52.68 -8.22
CA GLY A 258 -4.03 52.35 -8.48
C GLY A 258 -4.30 51.82 -9.90
N LEU A 259 -3.26 51.38 -10.62
CA LEU A 259 -3.38 50.89 -11.99
C LEU A 259 -3.79 49.42 -11.97
N THR A 260 -5.09 49.16 -12.14
CA THR A 260 -5.61 47.84 -12.50
C THR A 260 -5.38 47.62 -13.99
N LEU A 261 -4.49 46.69 -14.35
CA LEU A 261 -4.36 46.27 -15.75
C LEU A 261 -5.70 45.66 -16.18
N THR A 262 -6.33 46.32 -17.15
CA THR A 262 -7.56 45.87 -17.79
C THR A 262 -7.35 44.53 -18.49
N ARG A 263 -8.40 43.71 -18.38
CA ARG A 263 -8.61 42.33 -18.82
C ARG A 263 -8.00 41.95 -20.17
#